data_AF-A0A353F1H7-F1
#
_entry.id   AF-A0A353F1H7-F1
#
_cell.length_a   1.000
_cell.length_b   1.000
_cell.length_c   1.000
_cell.angle_alpha   90.00
_cell.angle_beta   90.00
_cell.angle_gamma   90.00
#
_symmetry.space_group_name_H-M   'P 1'
#
loop_
_entity.id
_entity.type
_entity.pdbx_description
1 polymer ?
#
loop_
_entity_poly.entity_id
_entity_poly.type
_entity_poly.pdbx_seq_one_letter_code
_entity_poly.pdbx_strand_id
1 'polypeptide(L)'
;MKSKSTLLTVLMGASFILPSLGDPATRLIKNEVTEASAGLAMTEAVVKKMGFAAHLPKNTEGYFSILGGYDMYQRLLKTELGKVMSEMMADQGENLEEFEEIEEFQMFKAVVGEEIFAAFGDTTGDQALNLQAINNSASFHQMKMMVKMAALAMDEDSEPGGMQMEGLAMSMFGSILGDPEAGVQIFEKSHMPPVTIGFKVSDEEMRTQISEMMIGGVLSLFDLDENAPFDEIEMEKDGVALNGMTINGKKLADLVDENSRQEMTEFFGSRAMVDRFLAAVAKKNLNIVIGVKESYIIVYLGDSLDGLKFPAKPEDSLLANEGMSFLKDYLEKDIRMLVFGEEEAMKTIGRANEVMSSMAKGLKA
;
A
#
# COMPACT_ATOMS: atom_id res chain seq x y z
N MET A 1 -23.71 19.96 -5.38
CA MET A 1 -22.66 19.79 -4.36
C MET A 1 -22.56 18.32 -3.95
N LYS A 2 -21.96 17.48 -4.80
CA LYS A 2 -21.59 16.07 -4.51
C LYS A 2 -20.48 15.72 -5.52
N SER A 3 -19.21 15.99 -5.18
CA SER A 3 -18.08 15.60 -6.05
C SER A 3 -16.72 15.51 -5.32
N LYS A 4 -16.66 15.65 -4.00
CA LYS A 4 -15.37 15.66 -3.27
C LYS A 4 -14.91 14.29 -2.75
N SER A 5 -15.70 13.22 -2.93
CA SER A 5 -15.44 11.93 -2.29
C SER A 5 -14.77 10.88 -3.19
N THR A 6 -14.63 11.13 -4.49
CA THR A 6 -14.26 10.07 -5.45
C THR A 6 -12.74 9.96 -5.65
N LEU A 7 -11.98 11.06 -5.49
CA LEU A 7 -10.53 11.07 -5.76
C LEU A 7 -9.73 10.25 -4.72
N LEU A 8 -10.14 10.30 -3.44
CA LEU A 8 -9.49 9.57 -2.36
C LEU A 8 -9.69 8.05 -2.48
N THR A 9 -10.84 7.64 -3.00
CA THR A 9 -11.19 6.22 -3.25
C THR A 9 -10.43 5.65 -4.44
N VAL A 10 -10.05 6.47 -5.43
CA VAL A 10 -9.24 6.02 -6.58
C VAL A 10 -7.77 5.87 -6.20
N LEU A 11 -7.22 6.77 -5.39
CA LEU A 11 -5.84 6.67 -4.88
C LEU A 11 -5.66 5.51 -3.89
N MET A 12 -6.64 5.22 -3.04
CA MET A 12 -6.60 4.05 -2.16
C MET A 12 -7.02 2.73 -2.86
N GLY A 13 -7.91 2.80 -3.85
CA GLY A 13 -8.42 1.62 -4.57
C GLY A 13 -7.48 1.05 -5.64
N ALA A 14 -6.57 1.86 -6.18
CA ALA A 14 -5.59 1.40 -7.17
C ALA A 14 -4.38 0.65 -6.58
N SER A 15 -4.25 0.56 -5.25
CA SER A 15 -3.05 0.05 -4.59
C SER A 15 -3.05 -1.46 -4.24
N PHE A 16 -4.02 -2.25 -4.70
CA PHE A 16 -4.05 -3.70 -4.35
C PHE A 16 -4.46 -4.70 -5.46
N ILE A 17 -4.36 -4.34 -6.74
CA ILE A 17 -4.53 -5.32 -7.83
C ILE A 17 -3.23 -5.43 -8.62
N LEU A 18 -2.32 -6.30 -8.15
CA LEU A 18 -1.31 -6.88 -9.02
C LEU A 18 -2.03 -7.69 -10.11
N PRO A 19 -1.84 -7.39 -11.41
CA PRO A 19 -2.40 -8.24 -12.45
C PRO A 19 -1.76 -9.63 -12.38
N SER A 20 -2.60 -10.67 -12.31
CA SER A 20 -2.17 -12.04 -12.46
C SER A 20 -1.66 -12.24 -13.89
N LEU A 21 -0.36 -12.17 -14.10
CA LEU A 21 0.26 -12.71 -15.30
C LEU A 21 0.28 -14.23 -15.15
N GLY A 22 -0.60 -14.90 -15.90
CA GLY A 22 -0.61 -16.35 -16.01
C GLY A 22 0.74 -16.89 -16.48
N ASP A 23 1.04 -18.11 -16.02
CA ASP A 23 2.25 -18.92 -16.21
C ASP A 23 3.60 -18.17 -16.15
N PRO A 24 4.46 -18.46 -15.16
CA PRO A 24 5.76 -17.81 -15.08
C PRO A 24 6.61 -18.32 -16.25
N ALA A 25 6.75 -17.50 -17.28
CA ALA A 25 7.93 -17.53 -18.12
C ALA A 25 9.11 -16.99 -17.28
N THR A 26 9.51 -17.75 -16.25
CA THR A 26 10.73 -17.56 -15.48
C THR A 26 11.91 -17.86 -16.39
N ARG A 27 12.24 -16.92 -17.29
CA ARG A 27 13.64 -16.65 -17.60
C ARG A 27 14.17 -15.72 -16.53
N LEU A 28 14.35 -16.26 -15.32
CA LEU A 28 15.29 -15.71 -14.37
C LEU A 28 16.64 -15.76 -15.07
N ILE A 29 17.19 -14.59 -15.42
CA ILE A 29 18.59 -14.49 -15.78
C ILE A 29 19.35 -14.81 -14.48
N LYS A 30 19.69 -16.09 -14.30
CA LYS A 30 20.67 -16.51 -13.30
C LYS A 30 22.02 -15.97 -13.77
N ASN A 31 22.45 -14.85 -13.24
CA ASN A 31 23.85 -14.48 -13.30
C ASN A 31 24.60 -15.34 -12.29
N GLU A 32 25.43 -16.24 -12.79
CA GLU A 32 26.48 -16.89 -12.00
C GLU A 32 27.43 -15.79 -11.51
N VAL A 33 27.38 -15.50 -10.21
CA VAL A 33 28.28 -14.55 -9.56
C VAL A 33 29.69 -15.15 -9.60
N THR A 34 30.50 -14.66 -10.54
CA THR A 34 31.95 -14.81 -10.49
C THR A 34 32.57 -13.44 -10.62
N GLU A 35 32.58 -12.72 -9.50
CA GLU A 35 33.56 -11.73 -9.04
C GLU A 35 32.90 -10.89 -7.96
N ALA A 36 33.66 -10.53 -6.92
CA ALA A 36 33.21 -9.64 -5.86
C ALA A 36 32.81 -8.29 -6.47
N SER A 37 31.51 -8.13 -6.76
CA SER A 37 30.96 -6.93 -7.36
C SER A 37 30.98 -5.81 -6.31
N ALA A 38 31.96 -4.91 -6.40
CA ALA A 38 31.87 -3.60 -5.77
C ALA A 38 30.48 -2.99 -6.07
N GLY A 39 29.84 -2.29 -5.13
CA GLY A 39 28.50 -1.70 -5.32
C GLY A 39 28.38 -0.79 -6.56
N LEU A 40 27.18 -0.26 -6.85
CA LEU A 40 27.04 0.75 -7.91
C LEU A 40 28.01 1.91 -7.65
N ALA A 41 28.66 2.43 -8.69
CA ALA A 41 29.42 3.66 -8.54
C ALA A 41 28.43 4.82 -8.30
N MET A 42 28.36 5.31 -7.06
CA MET A 42 27.43 6.35 -6.59
C MET A 42 27.80 7.74 -7.08
N THR A 43 27.84 7.92 -8.40
CA THR A 43 27.97 9.25 -8.99
C THR A 43 26.66 10.03 -8.81
N GLU A 44 26.76 11.36 -8.76
CA GLU A 44 25.60 12.25 -8.64
C GLU A 44 24.58 12.03 -9.77
N ALA A 45 25.05 11.70 -10.98
CA ALA A 45 24.19 11.37 -12.11
C ALA A 45 23.39 10.08 -11.91
N VAL A 46 23.99 9.06 -11.28
CA VAL A 46 23.31 7.80 -10.95
C VAL A 46 22.24 8.05 -9.89
N VAL A 47 22.59 8.77 -8.82
CA VAL A 47 21.67 9.13 -7.73
C VAL A 47 20.45 9.86 -8.30
N LYS A 48 20.67 10.88 -9.12
CA LYS A 48 19.58 11.64 -9.76
C LYS A 48 18.70 10.79 -10.67
N LYS A 49 19.29 9.83 -11.39
CA LYS A 49 18.58 8.97 -12.34
C LYS A 49 17.72 7.90 -11.65
N MET A 50 18.19 7.38 -10.53
CA MET A 50 17.51 6.31 -9.78
C MET A 50 16.43 6.83 -8.84
N GLY A 51 16.23 8.15 -8.79
CA GLY A 51 15.11 8.76 -8.08
C GLY A 51 15.17 8.49 -6.58
N PHE A 52 14.02 8.15 -6.00
CA PHE A 52 13.88 8.02 -4.55
C PHE A 52 14.65 6.84 -3.97
N ALA A 53 15.09 5.87 -4.78
CA ALA A 53 15.94 4.77 -4.33
C ALA A 53 17.21 5.25 -3.61
N ALA A 54 17.73 6.43 -3.95
CA ALA A 54 18.89 7.02 -3.27
C ALA A 54 18.61 7.49 -1.84
N HIS A 55 17.34 7.67 -1.47
CA HIS A 55 16.89 8.15 -0.16
C HIS A 55 16.35 7.03 0.73
N LEU A 56 16.33 5.80 0.24
CA LEU A 56 15.90 4.62 0.99
C LEU A 56 17.10 3.94 1.64
N PRO A 57 16.95 3.32 2.82
CA PRO A 57 18.04 2.62 3.49
C PRO A 57 18.46 1.35 2.73
N LYS A 58 19.73 0.96 2.91
CA LYS A 58 20.32 -0.21 2.26
C LYS A 58 19.56 -1.53 2.51
N ASN A 59 18.90 -1.64 3.66
CA ASN A 59 18.11 -2.82 4.07
C ASN A 59 16.64 -2.76 3.62
N THR A 60 16.25 -1.86 2.71
CA THR A 60 14.94 -1.92 2.05
C THR A 60 14.78 -3.27 1.36
N GLU A 61 13.70 -3.99 1.68
CA GLU A 61 13.46 -5.35 1.19
C GLU A 61 12.70 -5.39 -0.14
N GLY A 62 12.00 -4.31 -0.48
CA GLY A 62 11.30 -4.17 -1.74
C GLY A 62 11.19 -2.72 -2.16
N TYR A 63 11.33 -2.46 -3.45
CA TYR A 63 11.17 -1.14 -4.02
C TYR A 63 10.59 -1.23 -5.41
N PHE A 64 9.60 -0.38 -5.67
CA PHE A 64 8.99 -0.21 -6.96
C PHE A 64 8.96 1.28 -7.26
N SER A 65 9.37 1.67 -8.47
CA SER A 65 9.12 3.02 -8.96
C SER A 65 8.79 3.05 -10.44
N ILE A 66 7.96 4.04 -10.79
CA ILE A 66 7.70 4.46 -12.17
C ILE A 66 8.33 5.83 -12.34
N LEU A 67 9.20 5.96 -13.34
CA LEU A 67 9.91 7.20 -13.68
C LEU A 67 9.32 7.80 -14.96
N GLY A 68 8.90 9.06 -14.87
CA GLY A 68 8.30 9.80 -15.98
C GLY A 68 6.93 9.25 -16.39
N GLY A 69 6.05 8.97 -15.43
CA GLY A 69 4.75 8.31 -15.69
C GLY A 69 3.87 9.08 -16.69
N TYR A 70 3.85 10.41 -16.62
CA TYR A 70 3.10 11.20 -17.60
C TYR A 70 3.76 11.21 -18.99
N ASP A 71 5.10 11.20 -19.10
CA ASP A 71 5.77 11.02 -20.40
C ASP A 71 5.45 9.62 -20.99
N MET A 72 5.33 8.59 -20.15
CA MET A 72 4.85 7.27 -20.60
C MET A 72 3.40 7.33 -21.13
N TYR A 73 2.51 8.01 -20.41
CA TYR A 73 1.13 8.24 -20.86
C TYR A 73 1.09 8.97 -22.21
N GLN A 74 1.85 10.05 -22.37
CA GLN A 74 1.94 10.79 -23.64
C GLN A 74 2.50 9.95 -24.78
N ARG A 75 3.45 9.03 -24.50
CA ARG A 75 3.94 8.08 -25.50
C ARG A 75 2.89 7.06 -25.88
N LEU A 76 2.11 6.55 -24.91
CA LEU A 76 1.00 5.62 -25.16
C LEU A 76 -0.04 6.24 -26.11
N LEU A 77 -0.44 7.49 -25.87
CA LEU A 77 -1.39 8.21 -26.74
C LEU A 77 -0.92 8.34 -28.20
N LYS A 78 0.40 8.37 -28.44
CA LYS A 78 0.98 8.44 -29.79
C LYS A 78 0.97 7.09 -30.53
N THR A 79 0.69 5.99 -29.84
CA THR A 79 0.60 4.65 -30.46
C THR A 79 -0.75 4.45 -31.16
N GLU A 80 -0.85 3.45 -32.04
CA GLU A 80 -2.13 3.10 -32.67
C GLU A 80 -3.20 2.71 -31.63
N LEU A 81 -2.81 2.04 -30.53
CA LEU A 81 -3.72 1.74 -29.42
C LEU A 81 -4.19 3.03 -28.73
N GLY A 82 -3.28 3.99 -28.51
CA GLY A 82 -3.59 5.30 -27.93
C GLY A 82 -4.56 6.12 -28.79
N LYS A 83 -4.38 6.09 -30.11
CA LYS A 83 -5.30 6.75 -31.06
C LYS A 83 -6.69 6.14 -31.00
N VAL A 84 -6.80 4.81 -30.99
CA VAL A 84 -8.09 4.12 -30.84
C VAL A 84 -8.77 4.50 -29.52
N MET A 85 -8.03 4.53 -28.40
CA MET A 85 -8.59 4.97 -27.11
C MET A 85 -9.06 6.43 -27.15
N SER A 86 -8.32 7.31 -27.82
CA SER A 86 -8.66 8.73 -27.97
C SER A 86 -9.92 8.92 -28.82
N GLU A 87 -10.04 8.18 -29.93
CA GLU A 87 -11.23 8.16 -30.79
C GLU A 87 -12.45 7.65 -30.02
N MET A 88 -12.31 6.60 -29.21
CA MET A 88 -13.39 6.07 -28.38
C MET A 88 -13.86 7.05 -27.28
N MET A 89 -12.98 7.89 -26.76
CA MET A 89 -13.34 8.95 -25.79
C MET A 89 -14.03 10.12 -26.50
N ALA A 90 -13.51 10.54 -27.66
CA ALA A 90 -14.14 11.56 -28.48
C ALA A 90 -15.55 11.16 -28.93
N ASP A 91 -15.76 9.89 -29.29
CA ASP A 91 -17.09 9.33 -29.64
C ASP A 91 -18.08 9.34 -28.45
N GLN A 92 -17.57 9.32 -27.22
CA GLN A 92 -18.37 9.49 -25.99
C GLN A 92 -18.59 10.96 -25.60
N GLY A 93 -18.08 11.90 -26.40
CA GLY A 93 -18.17 13.34 -26.15
C GLY A 93 -17.14 13.86 -25.15
N GLU A 94 -16.10 13.09 -24.82
CA GLU A 94 -15.00 13.52 -23.97
C GLU A 94 -13.84 14.04 -24.82
N ASN A 95 -13.47 15.31 -24.64
CA ASN A 95 -12.32 15.91 -25.29
C ASN A 95 -11.09 15.77 -24.38
N LEU A 96 -10.09 15.01 -24.83
CA LEU A 96 -8.84 14.80 -24.11
C LEU A 96 -8.10 16.10 -23.78
N GLU A 97 -8.08 17.09 -24.68
CA GLU A 97 -7.39 18.36 -24.43
C GLU A 97 -8.07 19.16 -23.32
N GLU A 98 -9.41 19.23 -23.34
CA GLU A 98 -10.19 19.86 -22.27
C GLU A 98 -10.08 19.09 -20.95
N PHE A 99 -9.99 17.76 -21.01
CA PHE A 99 -9.76 16.91 -19.85
C PHE A 99 -8.35 17.05 -19.28
N GLU A 100 -7.34 17.40 -20.08
CA GLU A 100 -6.02 17.68 -19.54
C GLU A 100 -5.97 19.05 -18.83
N GLU A 101 -6.84 19.99 -19.18
CA GLU A 101 -6.87 21.35 -18.60
C GLU A 101 -7.61 21.45 -17.25
N ILE A 102 -8.38 20.44 -16.85
CA ILE A 102 -9.07 20.46 -15.54
C ILE A 102 -8.06 20.38 -14.38
N GLU A 103 -8.39 21.08 -13.29
CA GLU A 103 -7.53 21.18 -12.11
C GLU A 103 -7.22 19.81 -11.48
N GLU A 104 -8.20 18.90 -11.47
CA GLU A 104 -8.03 17.52 -11.00
C GLU A 104 -7.00 16.73 -11.82
N PHE A 105 -6.97 16.94 -13.14
CA PHE A 105 -6.01 16.29 -14.02
C PHE A 105 -4.63 16.92 -13.90
N GLN A 106 -4.53 18.24 -13.74
CA GLN A 106 -3.26 18.90 -13.46
C GLN A 106 -2.64 18.39 -12.15
N MET A 107 -3.46 18.17 -11.13
CA MET A 107 -3.02 17.57 -9.87
C MET A 107 -2.61 16.11 -10.02
N PHE A 108 -3.40 15.31 -10.76
CA PHE A 108 -3.02 13.93 -11.11
C PHE A 108 -1.68 13.90 -11.85
N LYS A 109 -1.51 14.74 -12.88
CA LYS A 109 -0.28 14.89 -13.65
C LYS A 109 0.90 15.31 -12.78
N ALA A 110 0.70 16.19 -11.80
CA ALA A 110 1.75 16.56 -10.84
C ALA A 110 2.18 15.36 -9.98
N VAL A 111 1.23 14.52 -9.54
CA VAL A 111 1.50 13.33 -8.72
C VAL A 111 2.16 12.21 -9.53
N VAL A 112 1.69 11.94 -10.76
CA VAL A 112 2.18 10.80 -11.57
C VAL A 112 3.28 11.17 -12.56
N GLY A 113 3.60 12.46 -12.66
CA GLY A 113 4.35 13.01 -13.78
C GLY A 113 5.82 12.61 -13.78
N GLU A 114 6.48 12.75 -12.64
CA GLU A 114 7.92 12.65 -12.54
C GLU A 114 8.40 11.32 -11.97
N GLU A 115 7.91 10.94 -10.79
CA GLU A 115 8.20 9.67 -10.17
C GLU A 115 7.08 9.30 -9.20
N ILE A 116 6.63 8.06 -9.22
CA ILE A 116 5.84 7.44 -8.14
C ILE A 116 6.64 6.25 -7.64
N PHE A 117 6.69 6.07 -6.33
CA PHE A 117 7.38 4.93 -5.74
C PHE A 117 6.63 4.34 -4.54
N ALA A 118 6.95 3.07 -4.29
CA ALA A 118 6.62 2.36 -3.06
C ALA A 118 7.86 1.60 -2.59
N ALA A 119 8.12 1.66 -1.30
CA ALA A 119 9.24 1.01 -0.64
C ALA A 119 8.76 0.23 0.58
N PHE A 120 9.35 -0.95 0.76
CA PHE A 120 9.06 -1.89 1.82
C PHE A 120 10.32 -2.02 2.66
N GLY A 121 10.25 -1.55 3.91
CA GLY A 121 11.39 -1.57 4.82
C GLY A 121 11.67 -2.97 5.38
N ASP A 122 12.68 -3.00 6.24
CA ASP A 122 13.08 -4.16 7.03
C ASP A 122 11.87 -4.80 7.72
N THR A 123 11.85 -6.13 7.84
CA THR A 123 10.76 -6.96 8.41
C THR A 123 9.50 -7.15 7.56
N THR A 124 9.43 -6.57 6.35
CA THR A 124 8.26 -6.75 5.48
C THR A 124 8.09 -8.19 5.00
N GLY A 125 9.19 -8.87 4.65
CA GLY A 125 9.23 -10.26 4.22
C GLY A 125 8.80 -11.21 5.33
N ASP A 126 9.20 -10.93 6.56
CA ASP A 126 8.76 -11.67 7.74
C ASP A 126 7.25 -11.50 7.99
N GLN A 127 6.70 -10.32 7.70
CA GLN A 127 5.27 -10.05 7.78
C GLN A 127 4.46 -10.57 6.60
N ALA A 128 5.09 -10.77 5.44
CA ALA A 128 4.39 -11.21 4.24
C ALA A 128 3.57 -12.49 4.50
N LEU A 129 4.10 -13.46 5.25
CA LEU A 129 3.37 -14.69 5.60
C LEU A 129 2.17 -14.43 6.52
N ASN A 130 2.32 -13.57 7.53
CA ASN A 130 1.25 -13.27 8.48
C ASN A 130 0.14 -12.45 7.82
N LEU A 131 0.51 -11.41 7.07
CA LEU A 131 -0.42 -10.57 6.31
C LEU A 131 -1.07 -11.32 5.15
N GLN A 132 -0.41 -12.33 4.61
CA GLN A 132 -1.02 -13.20 3.62
C GLN A 132 -1.99 -14.20 4.24
N ALA A 133 -1.71 -14.74 5.44
CA ALA A 133 -2.67 -15.61 6.14
C ALA A 133 -3.98 -14.87 6.47
N ILE A 134 -3.89 -13.77 7.22
CA ILE A 134 -4.36 -12.44 6.79
C ILE A 134 -5.38 -12.38 5.64
N ASN A 135 -4.82 -11.92 4.51
CA ASN A 135 -5.47 -11.70 3.23
C ASN A 135 -6.16 -12.95 2.68
N ASN A 136 -5.62 -14.15 2.87
CA ASN A 136 -6.19 -15.39 2.37
C ASN A 136 -7.50 -15.72 3.09
N SER A 137 -7.50 -15.61 4.42
CA SER A 137 -8.72 -15.79 5.21
C SER A 137 -9.73 -14.68 4.89
N ALA A 138 -9.27 -13.43 4.81
CA ALA A 138 -10.12 -12.32 4.37
C ALA A 138 -10.73 -12.56 2.98
N SER A 139 -9.92 -12.94 1.99
CA SER A 139 -10.36 -13.22 0.61
C SER A 139 -11.29 -14.42 0.53
N PHE A 140 -11.03 -15.50 1.28
CA PHE A 140 -11.91 -16.66 1.39
C PHE A 140 -13.28 -16.25 1.95
N HIS A 141 -13.30 -15.46 3.02
CA HIS A 141 -14.53 -14.99 3.64
C HIS A 141 -15.24 -13.91 2.81
N GLN A 142 -14.51 -13.08 2.06
CA GLN A 142 -15.05 -12.17 1.04
C GLN A 142 -15.71 -12.93 -0.11
N MET A 143 -15.08 -14.01 -0.60
CA MET A 143 -15.66 -14.87 -1.64
C MET A 143 -16.91 -15.59 -1.13
N LYS A 144 -16.86 -16.12 0.10
CA LYS A 144 -18.03 -16.72 0.76
C LYS A 144 -19.17 -15.71 0.92
N MET A 145 -18.85 -14.45 1.24
CA MET A 145 -19.83 -13.36 1.27
C MET A 145 -20.38 -13.08 -0.12
N MET A 146 -19.55 -12.98 -1.16
CA MET A 146 -20.02 -12.80 -2.54
C MET A 146 -20.96 -13.92 -2.98
N VAL A 147 -20.67 -15.18 -2.64
CA VAL A 147 -21.55 -16.33 -2.92
C VAL A 147 -22.86 -16.24 -2.12
N LYS A 148 -22.81 -15.87 -0.85
CA LYS A 148 -24.02 -15.65 -0.03
C LYS A 148 -24.86 -14.48 -0.56
N MET A 149 -24.22 -13.40 -1.00
CA MET A 149 -24.87 -12.24 -1.60
C MET A 149 -25.52 -12.60 -2.94
N ALA A 150 -24.84 -13.41 -3.77
CA ALA A 150 -25.42 -13.94 -4.99
C ALA A 150 -26.63 -14.85 -4.70
N ALA A 151 -26.55 -15.70 -3.66
CA ALA A 151 -27.68 -16.53 -3.25
C ALA A 151 -28.87 -15.71 -2.71
N LEU A 152 -28.61 -14.68 -1.91
CA LEU A 152 -29.64 -13.76 -1.40
C LEU A 152 -30.27 -12.91 -2.51
N ALA A 153 -29.49 -12.50 -3.51
CA ALA A 153 -30.00 -11.76 -4.67
C ALA A 153 -30.84 -12.64 -5.63
N MET A 154 -30.73 -13.97 -5.52
CA MET A 154 -31.55 -14.93 -6.27
C MET A 154 -32.82 -15.34 -5.51
N ASP A 155 -33.00 -14.88 -4.28
CA ASP A 155 -34.16 -15.14 -3.44
C ASP A 155 -35.07 -13.90 -3.46
N GLU A 156 -36.23 -14.02 -4.14
CA GLU A 156 -37.12 -12.90 -4.54
C GLU A 156 -37.71 -12.12 -3.36
N ASP A 157 -37.62 -12.66 -2.13
CA ASP A 157 -38.09 -12.02 -0.89
C ASP A 157 -37.00 -11.21 -0.15
N SER A 158 -35.79 -11.11 -0.70
CA SER A 158 -34.63 -10.48 -0.04
C SER A 158 -34.29 -9.12 -0.65
N GLU A 159 -34.68 -8.02 0.01
CA GLU A 159 -34.01 -6.73 -0.19
C GLU A 159 -32.86 -6.59 0.82
N PRO A 160 -31.58 -6.56 0.38
CA PRO A 160 -30.46 -6.39 1.29
C PRO A 160 -30.44 -4.96 1.85
N GLY A 161 -31.02 -4.78 3.04
CA GLY A 161 -30.95 -3.52 3.79
C GLY A 161 -29.59 -3.28 4.46
N GLY A 162 -29.29 -2.03 4.83
CA GLY A 162 -28.00 -1.64 5.43
C GLY A 162 -27.58 -2.44 6.67
N MET A 163 -28.52 -2.80 7.56
CA MET A 163 -28.23 -3.63 8.73
C MET A 163 -27.87 -5.09 8.39
N GLN A 164 -28.35 -5.63 7.26
CA GLN A 164 -27.93 -6.96 6.81
C GLN A 164 -26.50 -6.94 6.26
N MET A 165 -26.09 -5.86 5.60
CA MET A 165 -24.70 -5.71 5.14
C MET A 165 -23.72 -5.50 6.30
N GLU A 166 -24.11 -4.74 7.32
CA GLU A 166 -23.30 -4.57 8.53
C GLU A 166 -23.16 -5.91 9.29
N GLY A 167 -24.25 -6.67 9.45
CA GLY A 167 -24.21 -8.01 10.03
C GLY A 167 -23.37 -9.01 9.21
N LEU A 168 -23.41 -8.93 7.88
CA LEU A 168 -22.58 -9.74 6.98
C LEU A 168 -21.10 -9.38 7.08
N ALA A 169 -20.75 -8.08 7.07
CA ALA A 169 -19.38 -7.60 7.22
C ALA A 169 -18.80 -7.97 8.59
N MET A 170 -19.59 -7.81 9.66
CA MET A 170 -19.23 -8.25 11.00
C MET A 170 -19.01 -9.76 11.00
N SER A 171 -19.94 -10.57 10.48
CA SER A 171 -19.80 -12.04 10.38
C SER A 171 -18.52 -12.49 9.65
N MET A 172 -18.08 -11.73 8.64
CA MET A 172 -16.84 -11.96 7.91
C MET A 172 -15.63 -11.73 8.83
N PHE A 173 -15.62 -10.59 9.54
CA PHE A 173 -14.56 -10.22 10.47
C PHE A 173 -14.42 -11.23 11.62
N GLY A 174 -15.53 -11.69 12.21
CA GLY A 174 -15.51 -12.73 13.24
C GLY A 174 -15.04 -14.09 12.72
N SER A 175 -15.37 -14.42 11.47
CA SER A 175 -14.91 -15.67 10.85
C SER A 175 -13.40 -15.66 10.61
N ILE A 176 -12.83 -14.52 10.18
CA ILE A 176 -11.38 -14.34 10.01
C ILE A 176 -10.67 -14.45 11.36
N LEU A 177 -11.21 -13.81 12.40
CA LEU A 177 -10.60 -13.83 13.74
C LEU A 177 -10.76 -15.18 14.46
N GLY A 178 -11.81 -15.94 14.15
CA GLY A 178 -12.02 -17.31 14.61
C GLY A 178 -11.28 -18.37 13.79
N ASP A 179 -10.62 -17.98 12.69
CA ASP A 179 -9.87 -18.86 11.82
C ASP A 179 -8.63 -19.43 12.56
N PRO A 180 -8.44 -20.75 12.66
CA PRO A 180 -7.25 -21.31 13.27
C PRO A 180 -5.95 -20.97 12.52
N GLU A 181 -6.01 -20.64 11.23
CA GLU A 181 -4.87 -20.31 10.38
C GLU A 181 -4.62 -18.79 10.25
N ALA A 182 -5.61 -17.92 10.49
CA ALA A 182 -5.49 -16.47 10.32
C ALA A 182 -6.06 -15.63 11.49
N GLY A 183 -6.56 -16.30 12.52
CA GLY A 183 -7.29 -15.66 13.62
C GLY A 183 -6.42 -14.93 14.61
N VAL A 184 -6.92 -14.77 15.84
CA VAL A 184 -6.27 -13.96 16.88
C VAL A 184 -4.78 -14.28 17.08
N GLN A 185 -4.35 -15.53 16.86
CA GLN A 185 -2.94 -15.91 16.97
C GLN A 185 -2.03 -15.30 15.89
N ILE A 186 -2.50 -15.23 14.64
CA ILE A 186 -1.77 -14.57 13.57
C ILE A 186 -1.85 -13.07 13.78
N PHE A 187 -3.04 -12.53 14.09
CA PHE A 187 -3.17 -11.11 14.43
C PHE A 187 -2.19 -10.68 15.54
N GLU A 188 -2.03 -11.48 16.60
CA GLU A 188 -1.04 -11.23 17.66
C GLU A 188 0.40 -11.12 17.11
N LYS A 189 0.78 -11.98 16.17
CA LYS A 189 2.11 -12.04 15.55
C LYS A 189 2.31 -11.01 14.43
N SER A 190 1.22 -10.56 13.81
CA SER A 190 1.25 -9.59 12.73
C SER A 190 1.63 -8.21 13.23
N HIS A 191 2.44 -7.47 12.48
CA HIS A 191 2.60 -6.04 12.65
C HIS A 191 2.41 -5.36 11.29
N MET A 192 2.11 -4.05 11.32
CA MET A 192 2.07 -3.30 10.08
C MET A 192 3.50 -3.11 9.60
N PRO A 193 3.89 -3.65 8.43
CA PRO A 193 5.25 -3.50 7.93
C PRO A 193 5.52 -2.03 7.61
N PRO A 194 6.79 -1.59 7.67
CA PRO A 194 7.19 -0.26 7.27
C PRO A 194 7.02 -0.08 5.76
N VAL A 195 6.02 0.69 5.34
CA VAL A 195 5.73 1.01 3.95
C VAL A 195 5.91 2.50 3.75
N THR A 196 6.73 2.88 2.77
CA THR A 196 6.87 4.27 2.33
C THR A 196 6.37 4.37 0.90
N ILE A 197 5.33 5.17 0.68
CA ILE A 197 4.82 5.51 -0.64
C ILE A 197 5.12 6.98 -0.87
N GLY A 198 5.41 7.37 -2.10
CA GLY A 198 5.58 8.77 -2.39
C GLY A 198 5.64 9.06 -3.86
N PHE A 199 5.75 10.35 -4.14
CA PHE A 199 5.85 10.84 -5.49
C PHE A 199 6.64 12.13 -5.53
N LYS A 200 7.21 12.40 -6.70
CA LYS A 200 8.02 13.59 -6.95
C LYS A 200 7.17 14.71 -7.53
N VAL A 201 7.28 15.89 -6.92
CA VAL A 201 6.69 17.14 -7.41
C VAL A 201 7.79 18.21 -7.38
N SER A 202 8.37 18.51 -8.55
CA SER A 202 9.44 19.51 -8.66
C SER A 202 8.94 20.93 -8.42
N ASP A 203 7.69 21.23 -8.78
CA ASP A 203 7.05 22.52 -8.50
C ASP A 203 6.80 22.68 -7.00
N GLU A 204 7.37 23.72 -6.38
CA GLU A 204 7.33 23.93 -4.93
C GLU A 204 5.97 24.36 -4.41
N GLU A 205 5.25 25.19 -5.16
CA GLU A 205 3.95 25.70 -4.75
C GLU A 205 2.91 24.57 -4.81
N MET A 206 2.91 23.81 -5.90
CA MET A 206 2.10 22.61 -6.07
C MET A 206 2.44 21.53 -5.04
N ARG A 207 3.74 21.33 -4.75
CA ARG A 207 4.18 20.36 -3.73
C ARG A 207 3.65 20.73 -2.35
N THR A 208 3.73 22.00 -1.99
CA THR A 208 3.23 22.51 -0.70
C THR A 208 1.72 22.29 -0.62
N GLN A 209 0.97 22.72 -1.63
CA GLN A 209 -0.48 22.55 -1.71
C GLN A 209 -0.92 21.08 -1.58
N ILE A 210 -0.27 20.17 -2.31
CA ILE A 210 -0.61 18.74 -2.26
C ILE A 210 -0.27 18.17 -0.88
N SER A 211 0.88 18.50 -0.30
CA SER A 211 1.29 17.99 1.01
C SER A 211 0.34 18.44 2.12
N GLU A 212 -0.05 19.72 2.14
CA GLU A 212 -1.01 20.28 3.10
C GLU A 212 -2.40 19.66 2.92
N MET A 213 -2.84 19.46 1.68
CA MET A 213 -4.10 18.78 1.38
C MET A 213 -4.09 17.34 1.90
N MET A 214 -2.99 16.60 1.74
CA MET A 214 -2.88 15.23 2.23
C MET A 214 -2.84 15.18 3.76
N ILE A 215 -2.09 16.08 4.40
CA ILE A 215 -2.03 16.19 5.87
C ILE A 215 -3.42 16.52 6.41
N GLY A 216 -4.07 17.57 5.89
CA GLY A 216 -5.42 17.95 6.27
C GLY A 216 -6.44 16.85 6.00
N GLY A 217 -6.29 16.10 4.89
CA GLY A 217 -7.11 14.95 4.56
C GLY A 217 -6.99 13.84 5.61
N VAL A 218 -5.77 13.45 5.96
CA VAL A 218 -5.50 12.45 7.01
C VAL A 218 -6.08 12.91 8.34
N LEU A 219 -5.77 14.14 8.78
CA LEU A 219 -6.28 14.68 10.04
C LEU A 219 -7.82 14.79 10.06
N SER A 220 -8.46 15.06 8.91
CA SER A 220 -9.92 15.17 8.82
C SER A 220 -10.68 13.84 8.94
N LEU A 221 -10.01 12.71 8.73
CA LEU A 221 -10.64 11.39 8.85
C LEU A 221 -10.98 11.02 10.29
N PHE A 222 -10.47 11.78 11.27
CA PHE A 222 -10.52 11.42 12.67
C PHE A 222 -10.89 12.60 13.53
N ASP A 223 -11.78 12.37 14.49
CA ASP A 223 -12.06 13.34 15.53
C ASP A 223 -10.88 13.32 16.50
N LEU A 224 -10.17 14.44 16.65
CA LEU A 224 -8.98 14.56 17.50
C LEU A 224 -9.35 15.01 18.94
N ASP A 225 -10.57 14.69 19.40
CA ASP A 225 -10.96 14.85 20.81
C ASP A 225 -9.92 14.18 21.74
N GLU A 226 -9.71 14.72 22.93
CA GLU A 226 -8.77 14.17 23.92
C GLU A 226 -9.05 12.68 24.26
N ASN A 227 -10.30 12.22 24.09
CA ASN A 227 -10.69 10.83 24.32
C ASN A 227 -10.60 9.95 23.06
N ALA A 228 -10.26 10.52 21.90
CA ALA A 228 -10.17 9.79 20.67
C ALA A 228 -8.94 8.85 20.67
N PRO A 229 -9.01 7.73 19.96
CA PRO A 229 -7.93 6.75 19.93
C PRO A 229 -6.78 7.16 18.99
N PHE A 230 -6.63 8.45 18.74
CA PHE A 230 -5.66 9.03 17.82
C PHE A 230 -4.74 9.97 18.60
N ASP A 231 -3.45 9.91 18.32
CA ASP A 231 -2.45 10.83 18.83
C ASP A 231 -1.84 11.58 17.65
N GLU A 232 -1.85 12.90 17.65
CA GLU A 232 -1.22 13.70 16.59
C GLU A 232 0.30 13.55 16.63
N ILE A 233 0.92 13.52 15.44
CA ILE A 233 2.36 13.49 15.27
C ILE A 233 2.77 14.78 14.55
N GLU A 234 3.58 15.58 15.21
CA GLU A 234 4.32 16.70 14.62
C GLU A 234 5.77 16.60 15.11
N MET A 235 6.69 16.23 14.21
CA MET A 235 8.09 16.04 14.58
C MET A 235 9.04 16.16 13.40
N GLU A 236 10.34 16.27 13.68
CA GLU A 236 11.41 16.16 12.67
C GLU A 236 12.17 14.84 12.82
N LYS A 237 12.39 14.14 11.71
CA LYS A 237 13.16 12.89 11.67
C LYS A 237 14.07 12.86 10.45
N ASP A 238 15.36 12.62 10.68
CA ASP A 238 16.41 12.59 9.65
C ASP A 238 16.38 13.80 8.70
N GLY A 239 16.08 15.00 9.24
CA GLY A 239 15.98 16.26 8.50
C GLY A 239 14.68 16.44 7.70
N VAL A 240 13.67 15.61 7.95
CA VAL A 240 12.34 15.70 7.33
C VAL A 240 11.30 16.02 8.39
N ALA A 241 10.56 17.12 8.19
CA ALA A 241 9.39 17.41 9.00
C ALA A 241 8.25 16.45 8.64
N LEU A 242 7.67 15.82 9.66
CA LEU A 242 6.63 14.80 9.56
C LEU A 242 5.40 15.27 10.32
N ASN A 243 4.26 15.18 9.65
CA ASN A 243 2.94 15.48 10.21
C ASN A 243 2.01 14.28 10.00
N GLY A 244 1.20 13.95 10.98
CA GLY A 244 0.25 12.86 10.86
C GLY A 244 -0.30 12.41 12.18
N MET A 245 -0.45 11.09 12.36
CA MET A 245 -1.04 10.54 13.57
C MET A 245 -0.61 9.10 13.87
N THR A 246 -0.75 8.74 15.14
CA THR A 246 -0.76 7.37 15.62
C THR A 246 -2.19 6.97 15.92
N ILE A 247 -2.66 5.88 15.31
CA ILE A 247 -3.83 5.13 15.79
C ILE A 247 -3.34 4.27 16.95
N ASN A 248 -3.78 4.60 18.16
CA ASN A 248 -3.30 4.02 19.40
C ASN A 248 -4.17 2.82 19.78
N GLY A 249 -3.64 1.61 19.63
CA GLY A 249 -4.40 0.40 19.90
C GLY A 249 -4.82 0.26 21.36
N LYS A 250 -4.06 0.83 22.30
CA LYS A 250 -4.43 0.83 23.72
C LYS A 250 -5.66 1.69 23.94
N LYS A 251 -5.68 2.93 23.42
CA LYS A 251 -6.87 3.79 23.49
C LYS A 251 -8.06 3.15 22.77
N LEU A 252 -7.85 2.52 21.61
CA LEU A 252 -8.91 1.75 20.92
C LEU A 252 -9.52 0.65 21.80
N ALA A 253 -8.67 -0.12 22.48
CA ALA A 253 -9.12 -1.20 23.35
C ALA A 253 -9.84 -0.66 24.60
N ASP A 254 -9.41 0.50 25.12
CA ASP A 254 -10.00 1.15 26.30
C ASP A 254 -11.37 1.81 26.00
N LEU A 255 -11.64 2.16 24.73
CA LEU A 255 -12.93 2.71 24.29
C LEU A 255 -14.06 1.66 24.21
N VAL A 256 -13.72 0.38 24.23
CA VAL A 256 -14.72 -0.70 24.18
C VAL A 256 -15.38 -0.84 25.54
N ASP A 257 -16.58 -0.27 25.67
CA ASP A 257 -17.40 -0.37 26.87
C ASP A 257 -17.94 -1.80 27.09
N GLU A 258 -18.58 -2.04 28.24
CA GLU A 258 -19.09 -3.36 28.59
C GLU A 258 -20.22 -3.85 27.66
N ASN A 259 -21.01 -2.93 27.09
CA ASN A 259 -22.08 -3.27 26.16
C ASN A 259 -21.49 -3.70 24.83
N SER A 260 -20.57 -2.93 24.26
CA SER A 260 -19.82 -3.30 23.06
C SER A 260 -19.03 -4.59 23.27
N ARG A 261 -18.44 -4.79 24.45
CA ARG A 261 -17.75 -6.03 24.78
C ARG A 261 -18.71 -7.23 24.89
N GLN A 262 -19.94 -7.03 25.35
CA GLN A 262 -20.97 -8.06 25.36
C GLN A 262 -21.46 -8.38 23.95
N GLU A 263 -21.72 -7.37 23.12
CA GLU A 263 -22.06 -7.56 21.70
C GLU A 263 -20.95 -8.32 20.96
N MET A 264 -19.69 -7.93 21.18
CA MET A 264 -18.53 -8.68 20.71
C MET A 264 -18.52 -10.10 21.27
N THR A 265 -18.88 -10.33 22.53
CA THR A 265 -18.88 -11.68 23.11
C THR A 265 -19.92 -12.59 22.47
N GLU A 266 -21.13 -12.07 22.24
CA GLU A 266 -22.19 -12.76 21.52
C GLU A 266 -21.75 -13.08 20.09
N PHE A 267 -20.96 -12.20 19.49
CA PHE A 267 -20.45 -12.33 18.14
C PHE A 267 -19.24 -13.28 18.00
N PHE A 268 -18.24 -13.15 18.85
CA PHE A 268 -17.02 -13.98 18.88
C PHE A 268 -17.23 -15.34 19.57
N GLY A 269 -18.42 -15.57 20.14
CA GLY A 269 -18.80 -16.81 20.81
C GLY A 269 -18.10 -17.06 22.16
N SER A 270 -17.15 -16.21 22.58
CA SER A 270 -16.56 -16.29 23.91
C SER A 270 -15.96 -14.97 24.38
N ARG A 271 -16.19 -14.66 25.67
CA ARG A 271 -15.61 -13.50 26.34
C ARG A 271 -14.08 -13.56 26.37
N ALA A 272 -13.54 -14.75 26.58
CA ALA A 272 -12.09 -14.97 26.60
C ALA A 272 -11.42 -14.62 25.26
N MET A 273 -12.10 -14.87 24.13
CA MET A 273 -11.58 -14.51 22.80
C MET A 273 -11.64 -13.00 22.55
N VAL A 274 -12.71 -12.34 22.99
CA VAL A 274 -12.82 -10.87 22.96
C VAL A 274 -11.72 -10.23 23.79
N ASP A 275 -11.51 -10.70 25.01
CA ASP A 275 -10.48 -10.17 25.91
C ASP A 275 -9.08 -10.37 25.34
N ARG A 276 -8.82 -11.54 24.73
CA ARG A 276 -7.57 -11.83 24.04
C ARG A 276 -7.36 -10.92 22.83
N PHE A 277 -8.39 -10.71 22.02
CA PHE A 277 -8.34 -9.82 20.86
C PHE A 277 -8.08 -8.37 21.27
N LEU A 278 -8.81 -7.83 22.25
CA LEU A 278 -8.60 -6.49 22.77
C LEU A 278 -7.20 -6.32 23.39
N ALA A 279 -6.69 -7.35 24.09
CA ALA A 279 -5.31 -7.34 24.59
C ALA A 279 -4.26 -7.36 23.48
N ALA A 280 -4.57 -7.96 22.32
CA ALA A 280 -3.70 -7.93 21.15
C ALA A 280 -3.77 -6.57 20.43
N VAL A 281 -4.96 -5.98 20.31
CA VAL A 281 -5.18 -4.62 19.76
C VAL A 281 -4.42 -3.61 20.61
N ALA A 282 -4.52 -3.70 21.94
CA ALA A 282 -3.86 -2.80 22.89
C ALA A 282 -2.33 -2.71 22.76
N LYS A 283 -1.71 -3.67 22.09
CA LYS A 283 -0.25 -3.74 21.87
C LYS A 283 0.18 -3.20 20.51
N LYS A 284 -0.76 -2.80 19.65
CA LYS A 284 -0.47 -2.42 18.26
C LYS A 284 -0.78 -0.96 18.07
N ASN A 285 0.14 -0.28 17.41
CA ASN A 285 -0.07 1.07 16.93
C ASN A 285 0.05 1.07 15.41
N LEU A 286 -0.58 2.05 14.78
CA LEU A 286 -0.39 2.34 13.36
C LEU A 286 -0.05 3.82 13.22
N ASN A 287 1.14 4.12 12.75
CA ASN A 287 1.58 5.47 12.47
C ASN A 287 1.37 5.75 10.99
N ILE A 288 0.72 6.87 10.70
CA ILE A 288 0.54 7.40 9.35
C ILE A 288 1.14 8.80 9.37
N VAL A 289 2.24 9.01 8.67
CA VAL A 289 2.89 10.33 8.61
C VAL A 289 3.16 10.74 7.18
N ILE A 290 3.02 12.03 6.94
CA ILE A 290 3.30 12.68 5.67
C ILE A 290 4.46 13.65 5.90
N GLY A 291 5.39 13.67 4.96
CA GLY A 291 6.53 14.58 5.00
C GLY A 291 6.91 15.04 3.61
N VAL A 292 7.79 16.04 3.57
CA VAL A 292 8.41 16.51 2.35
C VAL A 292 9.91 16.39 2.47
N LYS A 293 10.50 15.56 1.61
CA LYS A 293 11.95 15.42 1.48
C LYS A 293 12.38 15.92 0.11
N GLU A 294 13.05 17.07 0.07
CA GLU A 294 13.48 17.71 -1.18
C GLU A 294 12.27 17.94 -2.11
N SER A 295 12.26 17.37 -3.31
CA SER A 295 11.15 17.42 -4.26
C SER A 295 10.10 16.31 -4.07
N TYR A 296 10.19 15.52 -3.00
CA TYR A 296 9.32 14.35 -2.80
C TYR A 296 8.33 14.59 -1.67
N ILE A 297 7.06 14.26 -1.95
CA ILE A 297 6.06 14.05 -0.92
C ILE A 297 6.07 12.58 -0.56
N ILE A 298 6.15 12.29 0.74
CA ILE A 298 6.23 10.94 1.26
C ILE A 298 5.08 10.67 2.21
N VAL A 299 4.56 9.45 2.16
CA VAL A 299 3.59 8.89 3.09
C VAL A 299 4.19 7.62 3.66
N TYR A 300 4.32 7.58 4.97
CA TYR A 300 4.80 6.41 5.68
C TYR A 300 3.68 5.77 6.49
N LEU A 301 3.59 4.44 6.41
CA LEU A 301 2.75 3.61 7.25
C LEU A 301 3.63 2.59 7.97
N GLY A 302 3.44 2.43 9.28
CA GLY A 302 4.17 1.42 10.04
C GLY A 302 3.75 1.34 11.50
N ASP A 303 4.07 0.23 12.15
CA ASP A 303 3.81 0.03 13.58
C ASP A 303 4.67 0.92 14.50
N SER A 304 5.83 1.36 14.01
CA SER A 304 6.74 2.32 14.65
C SER A 304 7.35 3.26 13.62
N LEU A 305 7.62 4.52 14.01
CA LEU A 305 8.38 5.46 13.19
C LEU A 305 9.87 5.09 13.06
N ASP A 306 10.37 4.11 13.81
CA ASP A 306 11.75 3.62 13.66
C ASP A 306 12.00 2.93 12.32
N GLY A 307 10.95 2.43 11.67
CA GLY A 307 11.01 1.81 10.34
C GLY A 307 11.16 2.82 9.20
N LEU A 308 10.89 4.12 9.44
CA LEU A 308 11.17 5.20 8.51
C LEU A 308 12.61 5.67 8.70
N LYS A 309 13.45 5.62 7.67
CA LYS A 309 14.84 6.10 7.75
C LYS A 309 15.25 6.79 6.46
N PHE A 310 15.92 7.92 6.59
CA PHE A 310 16.54 8.62 5.45
C PHE A 310 18.07 8.62 5.60
N PRO A 311 18.79 7.81 4.82
CA PRO A 311 20.25 7.76 4.90
C PRO A 311 20.89 9.11 4.58
N ALA A 312 21.83 9.54 5.43
CA ALA A 312 22.60 10.76 5.22
C ALA A 312 23.70 10.59 4.16
N LYS A 313 24.11 9.35 3.85
CA LYS A 313 25.19 9.04 2.92
C LYS A 313 24.70 8.08 1.82
N PRO A 314 25.18 8.23 0.57
CA PRO A 314 24.84 7.31 -0.52
C PRO A 314 25.20 5.84 -0.23
N GLU A 315 26.26 5.59 0.54
CA GLU A 315 26.75 4.25 0.92
C GLU A 315 25.76 3.48 1.79
N ASP A 316 24.91 4.20 2.51
CA ASP A 316 23.88 3.66 3.39
C ASP A 316 22.52 3.54 2.68
N SER A 317 22.46 3.88 1.39
CA SER A 317 21.23 3.86 0.60
C SER A 317 20.96 2.50 -0.06
N LEU A 318 19.71 2.28 -0.51
CA LEU A 318 19.30 1.12 -1.28
C LEU A 318 20.16 0.94 -2.53
N LEU A 319 20.64 2.01 -3.16
CA LEU A 319 21.53 1.90 -4.31
C LEU A 319 22.82 1.14 -3.98
N ALA A 320 23.29 1.22 -2.73
CA ALA A 320 24.50 0.54 -2.27
C ALA A 320 24.24 -0.93 -1.87
N ASN A 321 23.01 -1.42 -2.02
CA ASN A 321 22.66 -2.83 -1.89
C ASN A 321 23.31 -3.63 -3.04
N GLU A 322 23.89 -4.79 -2.73
CA GLU A 322 24.56 -5.64 -3.72
C GLU A 322 23.57 -6.15 -4.78
N GLY A 323 22.31 -6.38 -4.40
CA GLY A 323 21.22 -6.76 -5.29
C GLY A 323 20.84 -5.67 -6.29
N MET A 324 21.29 -4.42 -6.11
CA MET A 324 21.13 -3.34 -7.09
C MET A 324 22.24 -3.29 -8.14
N SER A 325 23.27 -4.13 -8.02
CA SER A 325 24.44 -4.11 -8.91
C SER A 325 24.10 -4.31 -10.39
N PHE A 326 23.00 -5.00 -10.71
CA PHE A 326 22.52 -5.19 -12.09
C PHE A 326 22.24 -3.86 -12.81
N LEU A 327 21.92 -2.79 -12.07
CA LEU A 327 21.59 -1.50 -12.68
C LEU A 327 22.73 -0.94 -13.52
N LYS A 328 23.99 -1.31 -13.22
CA LYS A 328 25.19 -0.90 -13.98
C LYS A 328 25.03 -1.14 -15.47
N ASP A 329 24.43 -2.27 -15.86
CA ASP A 329 24.27 -2.67 -17.26
C ASP A 329 23.15 -1.89 -17.98
N TYR A 330 22.32 -1.18 -17.22
CA TYR A 330 21.16 -0.44 -17.72
C TYR A 330 21.27 1.08 -17.52
N LEU A 331 22.36 1.57 -16.90
CA LEU A 331 22.55 3.00 -16.62
C LEU A 331 22.54 3.89 -17.87
N GLU A 332 22.84 3.36 -19.05
CA GLU A 332 22.75 4.11 -20.32
C GLU A 332 21.34 4.11 -20.93
N LYS A 333 20.43 3.26 -20.44
CA LYS A 333 19.06 3.11 -20.96
C LYS A 333 18.10 4.13 -20.34
N ASP A 334 16.98 4.37 -21.01
CA ASP A 334 15.86 5.14 -20.48
C ASP A 334 15.04 4.25 -19.53
N ILE A 335 15.41 4.22 -18.25
CA ILE A 335 14.76 3.39 -17.22
C ILE A 335 13.42 4.05 -16.84
N ARG A 336 12.33 3.30 -16.99
CA ARG A 336 10.96 3.76 -16.74
C ARG A 336 10.27 3.09 -15.58
N MET A 337 10.71 1.89 -15.26
CA MET A 337 10.23 1.12 -14.14
C MET A 337 11.43 0.46 -13.50
N LEU A 338 11.54 0.62 -12.19
CA LEU A 338 12.54 -0.04 -11.37
C LEU A 338 11.80 -0.92 -10.37
N VAL A 339 12.10 -2.21 -10.40
CA VAL A 339 11.59 -3.18 -9.44
C VAL A 339 12.77 -3.84 -8.78
N PHE A 340 12.79 -3.81 -7.47
CA PHE A 340 13.75 -4.47 -6.63
C PHE A 340 13.00 -5.25 -5.54
N GLY A 341 13.49 -6.45 -5.24
CA GLY A 341 12.98 -7.28 -4.17
C GLY A 341 14.09 -8.18 -3.67
N GLU A 342 14.29 -8.20 -2.36
CA GLU A 342 15.25 -9.07 -1.70
C GLU A 342 14.87 -10.54 -1.91
N GLU A 343 15.87 -11.38 -2.17
CA GLU A 343 15.65 -12.76 -2.60
C GLU A 343 14.84 -13.55 -1.55
N GLU A 344 15.16 -13.39 -0.27
CA GLU A 344 14.47 -14.08 0.83
C GLU A 344 13.04 -13.55 1.03
N ALA A 345 12.80 -12.25 0.88
CA ALA A 345 11.45 -11.68 0.90
C ALA A 345 10.63 -12.21 -0.28
N MET A 346 11.20 -12.23 -1.48
CA MET A 346 10.55 -12.72 -2.70
C MET A 346 10.31 -14.23 -2.68
N LYS A 347 11.22 -15.04 -2.11
CA LYS A 347 11.00 -16.48 -1.89
C LYS A 347 9.89 -16.73 -0.89
N THR A 348 9.81 -15.93 0.16
CA THR A 348 8.79 -16.05 1.19
C THR A 348 7.41 -15.73 0.62
N ILE A 349 7.28 -14.64 -0.15
CA ILE A 349 6.06 -14.29 -0.90
C ILE A 349 5.74 -15.36 -1.97
N GLY A 350 6.76 -15.84 -2.69
CA GLY A 350 6.62 -16.82 -3.76
C GLY A 350 6.14 -18.20 -3.30
N ARG A 351 6.60 -18.68 -2.14
CA ARG A 351 6.09 -19.93 -1.51
C ARG A 351 4.63 -19.82 -1.12
N ALA A 352 4.20 -18.63 -0.74
CA ALA A 352 2.85 -18.41 -0.30
C ALA A 352 1.87 -18.21 -1.48
N ASN A 353 2.35 -17.93 -2.71
CA ASN A 353 1.55 -17.93 -3.94
C ASN A 353 1.08 -19.31 -4.42
N GLU A 354 1.47 -20.41 -3.78
CA GLU A 354 0.85 -21.74 -3.99
C GLU A 354 -0.67 -21.75 -3.68
N VAL A 355 -1.21 -20.68 -3.09
CA VAL A 355 -2.61 -20.49 -2.69
C VAL A 355 -3.60 -20.27 -3.85
N MET A 356 -3.19 -19.85 -5.06
CA MET A 356 -4.12 -19.90 -6.21
C MET A 356 -4.58 -21.34 -6.51
N SER A 357 -3.75 -22.34 -6.19
CA SER A 357 -4.11 -23.77 -6.20
C SER A 357 -5.17 -24.12 -5.14
N SER A 358 -5.17 -23.45 -3.98
CA SER A 358 -6.17 -23.68 -2.93
C SER A 358 -7.49 -22.93 -3.19
N MET A 359 -7.46 -21.74 -3.80
CA MET A 359 -8.67 -21.07 -4.31
C MET A 359 -9.43 -21.94 -5.34
N ALA A 360 -8.71 -22.63 -6.22
CA ALA A 360 -9.31 -23.59 -7.15
C ALA A 360 -9.91 -24.85 -6.46
N LYS A 361 -9.44 -25.20 -5.25
CA LYS A 361 -10.01 -26.29 -4.44
C LYS A 361 -11.28 -25.85 -3.70
N GLY A 362 -11.39 -24.57 -3.30
CA GLY A 362 -12.59 -24.01 -2.69
C GLY A 362 -13.82 -24.01 -3.61
N LEU A 363 -13.62 -23.94 -4.93
CA LEU A 363 -14.67 -24.08 -5.95
C LEU A 363 -15.26 -25.51 -6.04
N LYS A 364 -14.69 -26.51 -5.35
CA LYS A 364 -15.15 -27.90 -5.34
C LYS A 364 -15.87 -28.33 -4.06
N ALA A 365 -16.00 -27.43 -3.07
CA ALA A 365 -16.80 -27.63 -1.86
C ALA A 365 -18.05 -26.77 -1.94
#